data_AF-A0A7C6V6V4-F1
#
_entry.id   AF-A0A7C6V6V4-F1
#
_cell.length_a   1.000
_cell.length_b   1.000
_cell.length_c   1.000
_cell.angle_alpha   90.00
_cell.angle_beta   90.00
_cell.angle_gamma   90.00
#
_symmetry.space_group_name_H-M   'P 1'
#
loop_
_entity.id
_entity.type
_entity.pdbx_description
1 polymer ?
#
loop_
_entity_poly.entity_id
_entity_poly.type
_entity_poly.pdbx_seq_one_letter_code
_entity_poly.pdbx_strand_id
1 'polypeptide(L)' 'RKLRARALYQEDRNLKLRKSHENPSIKRLYEEFLGQPLGEKSHHLLHTRYTARGKF' A
#
# COMPACT_ATOMS: atom_id res chain seq x y z
N ARG A 1 -13.43 7.84 -20.18
CA ARG A 1 -12.45 7.39 -19.14
C ARG A 1 -12.27 8.38 -17.98
N LYS A 2 -12.23 9.71 -18.19
CA LYS A 2 -12.05 10.72 -17.11
C LYS A 2 -13.11 10.69 -16.00
N LEU A 3 -14.37 10.38 -16.31
CA LEU A 3 -15.48 10.38 -15.35
C LEU A 3 -15.36 9.29 -14.27
N ARG A 4 -14.91 8.07 -14.64
CA ARG A 4 -14.71 6.97 -13.69
C ARG A 4 -13.61 7.27 -12.68
N ALA A 5 -12.49 7.82 -13.14
CA ALA A 5 -11.40 8.24 -12.26
C ALA A 5 -11.86 9.34 -11.30
N ARG A 6 -12.65 10.32 -11.78
CA ARG A 6 -13.15 11.42 -10.96
C ARG A 6 -14.07 10.95 -9.83
N ALA A 7 -14.97 10.00 -10.10
CA ALA A 7 -15.84 9.42 -9.07
C ALA A 7 -15.02 8.74 -7.96
N LEU A 8 -14.06 7.89 -8.34
CA LEU A 8 -13.17 7.19 -7.38
C LEU A 8 -12.35 8.16 -6.53
N TYR A 9 -11.77 9.21 -7.13
CA TYR A 9 -11.01 10.20 -6.37
C TYR A 9 -11.89 11.08 -5.46
N GLN A 10 -13.15 11.30 -5.82
CA GLN A 10 -14.08 12.07 -5.00
C GLN A 10 -14.55 11.27 -3.79
N GLU A 11 -14.78 9.97 -3.96
CA GLU A 11 -15.03 9.05 -2.85
C GLU A 11 -13.83 8.97 -1.90
N ASP A 12 -12.61 8.80 -2.43
CA ASP A 12 -11.36 8.74 -1.63
C ASP A 12 -11.17 10.00 -0.76
N ARG A 13 -11.49 11.19 -1.30
CA ARG A 13 -11.39 12.46 -0.55
C ARG A 13 -12.37 12.56 0.61
N ASN A 14 -13.51 11.89 0.51
CA ASN A 14 -14.56 11.94 1.53
C ASN A 14 -14.37 10.88 2.62
N LEU A 15 -13.41 9.96 2.46
CA LEU A 15 -13.06 8.99 3.49
C LEU A 15 -12.37 9.66 4.67
N LYS A 16 -12.82 9.36 5.88
CA LYS A 16 -12.21 9.84 7.14
C LYS A 16 -10.77 9.36 7.30
N LEU A 17 -10.45 8.18 6.77
CA LEU A 17 -9.12 7.56 6.80
C LEU A 17 -8.60 7.42 5.38
N ARG A 18 -7.81 8.39 4.94
CA ARG A 18 -7.27 8.45 3.58
C ARG A 18 -5.79 8.05 3.51
N LYS A 19 -5.06 8.16 4.62
CA LYS A 19 -3.64 7.82 4.66
C LYS A 19 -3.45 6.40 5.15
N SER A 20 -2.71 5.59 4.41
CA SER A 20 -2.49 4.17 4.75
C SER A 20 -1.85 3.96 6.12
N HIS A 21 -1.01 4.90 6.58
CA HIS A 21 -0.39 4.84 7.91
C HIS A 21 -1.33 5.26 9.06
N GLU A 22 -2.48 5.87 8.75
CA GLU A 22 -3.53 6.19 9.74
C GLU A 22 -4.55 5.05 9.86
N ASN A 23 -4.54 4.08 8.94
CA ASN A 23 -5.47 2.96 8.95
C ASN A 23 -5.19 2.03 10.15
N PRO A 24 -6.16 1.85 11.07
CA PRO A 24 -5.96 1.04 12.28
C PRO A 24 -5.65 -0.43 11.97
N SER A 25 -6.20 -0.99 10.89
CA SER A 25 -5.90 -2.37 10.47
C SER A 25 -4.45 -2.53 10.02
N ILE A 26 -3.89 -1.51 9.36
CA ILE A 26 -2.48 -1.51 8.94
C ILE A 26 -1.57 -1.40 10.16
N LYS A 27 -1.88 -0.48 11.10
CA LYS A 27 -1.10 -0.36 12.34
C LYS A 27 -1.07 -1.68 13.11
N ARG A 28 -2.23 -2.31 13.30
CA ARG A 28 -2.34 -3.60 13.98
C ARG A 28 -1.54 -4.71 13.27
N LEU A 29 -1.58 -4.77 11.95
CA LEU A 29 -0.80 -5.75 11.17
C LEU A 29 0.71 -5.58 11.38
N TYR A 30 1.19 -4.34 11.44
CA TYR A 30 2.59 -4.07 11.74
C TYR A 30 2.93 -4.35 13.20
N GLU A 31 2.11 -3.95 14.16
CA GLU A 31 2.33 -4.19 15.59
C GLU A 31 2.33 -5.68 15.95
N GLU A 32 1.38 -6.47 15.42
CA GLU A 32 1.20 -7.87 15.81
C GLU A 32 2.03 -8.86 14.99
N PHE A 33 2.34 -8.55 13.71
CA PHE A 33 2.86 -9.55 12.78
C PHE A 33 4.12 -9.12 12.03
N LEU A 34 4.08 -8.00 11.32
CA LEU A 34 5.19 -7.57 10.44
C LEU A 34 6.33 -6.87 11.19
N GLY A 35 6.07 -6.35 12.39
CA GLY A 35 6.99 -5.54 13.17
C GLY A 35 7.17 -4.16 12.55
N GLN A 36 8.31 -3.94 11.90
CA GLN A 36 8.67 -2.64 11.33
C GLN A 36 8.54 -2.63 9.79
N PRO A 37 8.16 -1.48 9.20
CA PRO A 37 8.27 -1.29 7.76
C PRO A 37 9.73 -1.47 7.34
N LEU A 38 9.95 -2.10 6.19
CA LEU A 38 11.28 -2.46 5.66
C LEU A 38 12.09 -3.46 6.51
N GLY A 39 11.49 -4.06 7.55
CA GLY A 39 12.09 -5.17 8.28
C GLY A 39 12.16 -6.46 7.46
N GLU A 40 12.88 -7.47 7.98
CA GLU A 40 13.14 -8.73 7.28
C GLU A 40 11.84 -9.47 6.87
N LYS A 41 10.85 -9.56 7.76
CA LYS A 41 9.53 -10.16 7.48
C LYS A 41 8.76 -9.37 6.41
N SER A 42 8.73 -8.04 6.54
CA SER A 42 8.12 -7.16 5.56
C SER A 42 8.77 -7.32 4.18
N HIS A 43 10.10 -7.42 4.13
CA HIS A 43 10.84 -7.61 2.88
C HIS A 43 10.54 -8.96 2.22
N HIS A 44 10.47 -10.04 2.99
CA HIS A 44 10.14 -11.36 2.46
C HIS A 44 8.70 -11.46 1.96
N LEU A 45 7.73 -10.82 2.63
CA LEU A 45 6.31 -11.00 2.33
C LEU A 45 5.75 -9.96 1.35
N LEU A 46 6.25 -8.73 1.40
CA LEU A 46 5.65 -7.59 0.70
C LEU A 46 6.55 -7.01 -0.39
N HIS A 47 7.84 -7.36 -0.44
CA HIS A 47 8.73 -6.88 -1.50
C HIS A 47 8.93 -7.95 -2.56
N THR A 48 9.11 -7.49 -3.80
CA THR A 48 9.46 -8.32 -4.94
C THR A 48 10.63 -7.70 -5.68
N ARG A 49 11.32 -8.50 -6.48
CA ARG A 49 12.46 -8.05 -7.29
C ARG A 49 12.04 -7.98 -8.74
N TYR A 50 12.44 -6.90 -9.41
CA TYR A 50 12.24 -6.75 -10.84
C TYR A 50 13.52 -7.19 -11.55
N THR A 51 13.40 -8.08 -12.53
CA THR A 51 14.49 -8.45 -13.42
C THR A 51 14.50 -7.48 -14.61
N ALA A 52 15.67 -6.94 -14.95
CA ALA A 52 15.82 -6.10 -16.12
C ALA A 52 15.28 -6.85 -17.35
N ARG A 53 14.29 -6.28 -18.02
CA ARG A 53 13.79 -6.83 -19.27
C ARG A 53 14.92 -6.63 -20.29
N GLY A 54 15.42 -7.73 -20.86
CA GLY A 54 16.52 -7.70 -21.82
C GLY A 54 16.27 -6.68 -22.93
N LYS A 55 17.36 -6.08 -23.45
CA LYS A 55 17.30 -5.22 -24.62
C LYS A 55 16.93 -6.10 -25.83
N PHE A 56 15.76 -5.84 -26.40
CA PHE A 56 15.47 -6.20 -27.80
C PHE A 56 15.88 -5.02 -28.67
#